data_AF-A0A8X6XBI7-F1
#
_entry.id   AF-A0A8X6XBI7-F1
#
_cell.length_a   1.000
_cell.length_b   1.000
_cell.length_c   1.000
_cell.angle_alpha   90.00
_cell.angle_beta   90.00
_cell.angle_gamma   90.00
#
_symmetry.space_group_name_H-M   'P 1'
#
loop_
_entity.id
_entity.type
_entity.pdbx_description
1 polymer ?
#
loop_
_entity_poly.entity_id
_entity_poly.type
_entity_poly.pdbx_seq_one_letter_code
_entity_poly.pdbx_strand_id
1 'polypeptide(L)'
;MNVSGGYSHSVPDGYGILWIVLKIFGIDVMEENSEEKIRTKATLSIVYVYIKKLSINLFPIILHLMQIYAISSWCILIEQELAKTEVMLSFMVVNILSTVLWHDVNRKKGSIKDLVIKCHIIETYFRKNERNISRIINVCLALAVTISTISALLCSFFMSTYSIEYKIFYSFFWLLKSENFICLLVRSLIILITYAILIQLPAVVAILSAAIYYKFSDLLGNLAENIEGMRYSEPNDEAIVIVMKRISSQIHRIRTSLHLIYYALGYDMENKRKTMKLLKNIMKVDFPQMTALGVLTIKPVLILSTFGSVLTYGLLVLSIKKNN
;
A
#
# COMPACT_ATOMS: atom_id res chain seq x y z
N MET A 1 4.59 -36.78 -24.40
CA MET A 1 3.30 -36.38 -23.79
C MET A 1 3.55 -35.22 -22.84
N ASN A 2 3.25 -33.98 -23.26
CA ASN A 2 3.31 -32.81 -22.38
C ASN A 2 2.01 -32.75 -21.58
N VAL A 3 2.04 -33.22 -20.34
CA VAL A 3 0.94 -32.99 -19.39
C VAL A 3 1.07 -31.54 -18.94
N SER A 4 0.49 -30.61 -19.69
CA SER A 4 0.24 -29.26 -19.21
C SER A 4 -0.90 -29.35 -18.19
N GLY A 5 -0.57 -29.78 -16.97
CA GLY A 5 -1.49 -29.69 -15.83
C GLY A 5 -1.85 -28.23 -15.65
N GLY A 6 -3.06 -27.87 -16.06
CA GLY A 6 -3.62 -26.54 -15.85
C GLY A 6 -3.89 -26.35 -14.37
N TYR A 7 -2.88 -25.94 -13.62
CA TYR A 7 -3.07 -25.48 -12.25
C TYR A 7 -3.94 -24.23 -12.33
N SER A 8 -5.19 -24.34 -11.90
CA SER A 8 -6.03 -23.17 -11.69
C SER A 8 -5.39 -22.35 -10.58
N HIS A 9 -4.84 -21.20 -10.95
CA HIS A 9 -4.24 -20.24 -10.01
C HIS A 9 -5.35 -19.56 -9.20
N SER A 10 -5.96 -20.29 -8.27
CA SER A 10 -6.90 -19.71 -7.32
C SER A 10 -6.17 -18.65 -6.50
N VAL A 11 -6.82 -17.49 -6.35
CA VAL A 11 -6.32 -16.38 -5.52
C VAL A 11 -6.07 -16.91 -4.10
N PRO A 12 -4.94 -16.58 -3.45
CA PRO A 12 -4.67 -17.04 -2.09
C PRO A 12 -5.78 -16.59 -1.13
N ASP A 13 -6.48 -17.56 -0.54
CA ASP A 13 -7.72 -17.39 0.21
C ASP A 13 -7.61 -16.51 1.49
N GLY A 14 -6.39 -16.15 1.91
CA GLY A 14 -6.16 -15.43 3.17
C GLY A 14 -6.32 -13.90 3.11
N TYR A 15 -6.19 -13.27 1.94
CA TYR A 15 -6.04 -11.81 1.83
C TYR A 15 -7.16 -11.11 1.06
N GLY A 16 -8.33 -11.76 0.93
CA GLY A 16 -9.46 -11.25 0.13
C GLY A 16 -9.83 -9.79 0.45
N ILE A 17 -9.92 -9.44 1.75
CA ILE A 17 -10.30 -8.08 2.17
C ILE A 17 -9.21 -7.06 1.78
N LEU A 18 -7.93 -7.40 1.94
CA LEU A 18 -6.81 -6.53 1.55
C LEU A 18 -6.86 -6.21 0.06
N TRP A 19 -7.10 -7.22 -0.79
CA TRP A 19 -7.22 -7.02 -2.22
C TRP A 19 -8.43 -6.16 -2.60
N ILE A 20 -9.57 -6.35 -1.93
CA ILE A 20 -10.76 -5.52 -2.13
C ILE A 20 -10.47 -4.06 -1.76
N VAL A 21 -9.83 -3.81 -0.62
CA VAL A 21 -9.52 -2.44 -0.18
C VAL A 21 -8.52 -1.76 -1.12
N LEU A 22 -7.43 -2.43 -1.51
CA LEU A 22 -6.48 -1.90 -2.49
C LEU A 22 -7.17 -1.54 -3.82
N LYS A 23 -8.13 -2.35 -4.26
CA LYS A 23 -8.90 -2.12 -5.47
C LYS A 23 -9.82 -0.90 -5.38
N ILE A 24 -10.38 -0.59 -4.20
CA ILE A 24 -11.11 0.65 -3.95
C ILE A 24 -10.19 1.86 -4.15
N PHE A 25 -8.92 1.75 -3.75
CA PHE A 25 -7.87 2.74 -4.00
C PHE A 25 -7.30 2.70 -5.44
N GLY A 26 -7.98 2.01 -6.37
CA GLY A 26 -7.54 1.89 -7.76
C GLY A 26 -6.28 1.04 -7.96
N ILE A 27 -5.84 0.29 -6.95
CA ILE A 27 -4.68 -0.60 -7.02
C ILE A 27 -5.17 -2.04 -7.22
N ASP A 28 -5.25 -2.47 -8.49
CA ASP A 28 -5.61 -3.84 -8.84
C ASP A 28 -4.34 -4.69 -9.01
N VAL A 29 -3.86 -5.28 -7.91
CA VAL A 29 -2.67 -6.18 -7.92
C VAL A 29 -3.02 -7.51 -8.57
N MET A 30 -4.17 -8.08 -8.22
CA MET A 30 -4.62 -9.38 -8.68
C MET A 30 -5.55 -9.20 -9.89
N GLU A 31 -5.08 -8.48 -10.90
CA GLU A 31 -5.83 -8.32 -12.14
C GLU A 31 -6.03 -9.72 -12.76
N GLU A 32 -7.26 -10.24 -12.63
CA GLU A 32 -7.67 -11.54 -13.16
C GLU A 32 -7.40 -11.59 -14.67
N ASN A 33 -6.73 -12.65 -15.10
CA ASN A 33 -6.56 -12.92 -16.52
C ASN A 33 -7.95 -13.06 -17.17
N SER A 34 -8.09 -12.56 -18.39
CA SER A 34 -9.35 -12.37 -19.10
C SER A 34 -10.25 -13.61 -19.18
N GLU A 35 -9.71 -14.82 -19.02
CA GLU A 35 -10.44 -16.09 -19.09
C GLU A 35 -11.19 -16.44 -17.81
N GLU A 36 -10.62 -16.20 -16.62
CA GLU A 36 -11.29 -16.47 -15.33
C GLU A 36 -12.46 -15.50 -15.10
N LYS A 37 -12.28 -14.28 -15.65
CA LYS A 37 -13.26 -13.20 -15.76
C LYS A 37 -14.56 -13.61 -16.47
N ILE A 38 -14.55 -14.66 -17.29
CA ILE A 38 -15.73 -15.14 -18.03
C ILE A 38 -16.59 -16.07 -17.16
N ARG A 39 -15.99 -16.83 -16.25
CA ARG A 39 -16.72 -17.76 -15.36
C ARG A 39 -17.35 -17.05 -14.15
N THR A 40 -16.65 -16.14 -13.50
CA THR A 40 -17.20 -15.34 -12.39
C THR A 40 -18.22 -14.29 -12.84
N LYS A 41 -18.22 -13.94 -14.14
CA LYS A 41 -19.20 -13.02 -14.77
C LYS A 41 -20.64 -13.52 -14.78
N ALA A 42 -20.88 -14.82 -14.64
CA ALA A 42 -22.24 -15.37 -14.65
C ALA A 42 -23.06 -15.00 -13.39
N THR A 43 -22.41 -14.47 -12.34
CA THR A 43 -23.06 -14.23 -11.05
C THR A 43 -22.73 -12.87 -10.42
N LEU A 44 -21.61 -12.22 -10.79
CA LEU A 44 -21.33 -10.87 -10.30
C LEU A 44 -22.12 -9.81 -11.08
N SER A 45 -22.86 -8.98 -10.35
CA SER A 45 -23.69 -7.91 -10.92
C SER A 45 -22.87 -6.97 -11.80
N ILE A 46 -23.44 -6.58 -12.94
CA ILE A 46 -22.89 -5.57 -13.88
C ILE A 46 -22.38 -4.32 -13.11
N VAL A 47 -23.04 -3.99 -12.00
CA VAL A 47 -22.70 -2.91 -11.08
C VAL A 47 -21.27 -3.04 -10.53
N TYR A 48 -20.84 -4.21 -10.09
CA TYR A 48 -19.48 -4.38 -9.56
C TYR A 48 -18.40 -4.13 -10.61
N VAL A 49 -18.62 -4.59 -11.84
CA VAL A 49 -17.68 -4.38 -12.95
C VAL A 49 -17.57 -2.89 -13.26
N TYR A 50 -18.71 -2.19 -13.26
CA TYR A 50 -18.75 -0.74 -13.48
C TYR A 50 -18.04 0.02 -12.36
N ILE A 51 -18.35 -0.28 -11.08
CA ILE A 51 -17.68 0.32 -9.92
C ILE A 51 -16.17 0.08 -9.96
N LYS A 52 -15.73 -1.15 -10.26
CA LYS A 52 -14.30 -1.47 -10.42
C LYS A 52 -13.65 -0.58 -11.46
N LYS A 53 -14.23 -0.49 -12.66
CA LYS A 53 -13.68 0.30 -13.76
C LYS A 53 -13.67 1.79 -13.42
N LEU A 54 -14.72 2.26 -12.75
CA LEU A 54 -14.83 3.62 -12.26
C LEU A 54 -13.73 3.90 -11.22
N SER A 55 -13.56 3.08 -10.18
CA SER A 55 -12.54 3.28 -9.15
C SER A 55 -11.12 3.32 -9.72
N ILE A 56 -10.78 2.40 -10.64
CA ILE A 56 -9.42 2.36 -11.23
C ILE A 56 -9.10 3.64 -12.01
N ASN A 57 -10.07 4.18 -12.75
CA ASN A 57 -9.84 5.38 -13.58
C ASN A 57 -10.03 6.69 -12.80
N LEU A 58 -10.99 6.71 -11.88
CA LEU A 58 -11.40 7.92 -11.15
C LEU A 58 -10.50 8.19 -9.94
N PHE A 59 -10.02 7.15 -9.25
CA PHE A 59 -9.20 7.32 -8.06
C PHE A 59 -7.93 8.16 -8.29
N PRO A 60 -7.08 7.92 -9.31
CA PRO A 60 -5.92 8.78 -9.55
C PRO A 60 -6.29 10.24 -9.85
N ILE A 61 -7.41 10.46 -10.53
CA ILE A 61 -7.93 11.81 -10.79
C ILE A 61 -8.32 12.47 -9.47
N ILE A 62 -9.10 11.78 -8.63
CA ILE A 62 -9.48 12.26 -7.29
C ILE A 62 -8.23 12.55 -6.45
N LEU A 63 -7.24 11.66 -6.47
CA LEU A 63 -6.00 11.81 -5.73
C LEU A 63 -5.29 13.13 -6.07
N HIS A 64 -5.09 13.43 -7.35
CA HIS A 64 -4.47 14.68 -7.78
C HIS A 64 -5.36 15.91 -7.56
N LEU A 65 -6.68 15.80 -7.79
CA LEU A 65 -7.62 16.89 -7.50
C LEU A 65 -7.59 17.25 -6.00
N MET A 66 -7.46 16.26 -5.12
CA MET A 66 -7.36 16.47 -3.69
C MET A 66 -6.02 17.11 -3.27
N GLN A 67 -4.94 16.88 -4.04
CA GLN A 67 -3.69 17.62 -3.85
C GLN A 67 -3.87 19.11 -4.17
N ILE A 68 -4.45 19.42 -5.32
CA ILE A 68 -4.72 20.80 -5.75
C ILE A 68 -5.64 21.48 -4.74
N TYR A 69 -6.75 20.81 -4.38
CA TYR A 69 -7.70 21.31 -3.39
C TYR A 69 -7.03 21.61 -2.05
N ALA A 70 -6.19 20.69 -1.55
CA ALA A 70 -5.47 20.88 -0.30
C ALA A 70 -4.53 22.08 -0.35
N ILE A 71 -3.67 22.17 -1.37
CA ILE A 71 -2.70 23.26 -1.52
C ILE A 71 -3.43 24.60 -1.58
N SER A 72 -4.44 24.71 -2.44
CA SER A 72 -5.21 25.94 -2.60
C SER A 72 -5.93 26.34 -1.31
N SER A 73 -6.55 25.37 -0.60
CA SER A 73 -7.26 25.64 0.65
C SER A 73 -6.32 26.13 1.75
N TRP A 74 -5.11 25.57 1.85
CA TRP A 74 -4.11 26.02 2.81
C TRP A 74 -3.52 27.39 2.46
N CYS A 75 -3.28 27.69 1.18
CA CYS A 75 -2.82 29.01 0.76
C CYS A 75 -3.80 30.10 1.21
N ILE A 76 -5.12 29.88 1.04
CA ILE A 76 -6.15 30.81 1.49
C ILE A 76 -6.14 30.98 3.01
N LEU A 77 -6.01 29.89 3.77
CA LEU A 77 -5.97 29.98 5.23
C LEU A 77 -4.75 30.76 5.73
N ILE A 78 -3.60 30.64 5.07
CA ILE A 78 -2.40 31.41 5.41
C ILE A 78 -2.58 32.88 5.08
N GLU A 79 -3.15 33.20 3.91
CA GLU A 79 -3.43 34.58 3.50
C GLU A 79 -4.38 35.28 4.50
N GLN A 80 -5.27 34.52 5.13
CA GLN A 80 -6.19 35.02 6.16
C GLN A 80 -5.62 34.95 7.59
N GLU A 81 -4.35 34.58 7.76
CA GLU A 81 -3.69 34.40 9.07
C GLU A 81 -4.38 33.39 10.00
N LEU A 82 -5.20 32.48 9.46
CA LEU A 82 -5.95 31.48 10.22
C LEU A 82 -5.16 30.17 10.43
N ALA A 83 -4.02 30.03 9.76
CA ALA A 83 -3.21 28.82 9.77
C ALA A 83 -1.73 29.11 9.99
N LYS A 84 -1.07 28.23 10.75
CA LYS A 84 0.38 28.25 10.89
C LYS A 84 1.05 27.52 9.73
N THR A 85 2.19 28.04 9.29
CA THR A 85 2.96 27.50 8.16
C THR A 85 3.48 26.09 8.42
N GLU A 86 3.78 25.72 9.68
CA GLU A 86 4.26 24.37 10.01
C GLU A 86 3.18 23.31 9.77
N VAL A 87 1.92 23.64 10.09
CA VAL A 87 0.79 22.72 9.88
C VAL A 87 0.57 22.51 8.39
N MET A 88 0.62 23.57 7.58
CA MET A 88 0.55 23.45 6.12
C MET A 88 1.66 22.54 5.58
N LEU A 89 2.90 22.75 5.99
CA LEU A 89 4.03 21.97 5.50
C LEU A 89 3.86 20.48 5.84
N SER A 90 3.42 20.16 7.06
CA SER A 90 3.13 18.79 7.46
C SER A 90 2.06 18.14 6.59
N PHE A 91 0.99 18.89 6.29
CA PHE A 91 -0.11 18.41 5.45
C PHE A 91 0.34 18.18 4.00
N MET A 92 1.12 19.12 3.44
CA MET A 92 1.68 19.01 2.09
C MET A 92 2.59 17.77 1.97
N VAL A 93 3.47 17.55 2.95
CA VAL A 93 4.36 16.38 2.98
C VAL A 93 3.57 15.08 2.99
N VAL A 94 2.55 14.95 3.85
CA VAL A 94 1.71 13.75 3.92
C VAL A 94 0.95 13.53 2.61
N ASN A 95 0.43 14.59 1.99
CA ASN A 95 -0.33 14.50 0.75
C ASN A 95 0.54 14.10 -0.46
N ILE A 96 1.75 14.66 -0.55
CA ILE A 96 2.75 14.23 -1.54
C ILE A 96 3.14 12.77 -1.29
N LEU A 97 3.37 12.38 -0.03
CA LEU A 97 3.72 11.02 0.35
C LEU A 97 2.65 10.01 -0.08
N SER A 98 1.36 10.28 0.19
CA SER A 98 0.26 9.42 -0.25
C SER A 98 0.26 9.18 -1.75
N THR A 99 0.53 10.23 -2.53
CA THR A 99 0.57 10.13 -4.00
C THR A 99 1.79 9.36 -4.49
N VAL A 100 2.95 9.60 -3.88
CA VAL A 100 4.17 8.83 -4.16
C VAL A 100 3.97 7.35 -3.83
N LEU A 101 3.37 7.03 -2.69
CA LEU A 101 3.07 5.65 -2.27
C LEU A 101 2.12 4.98 -3.26
N TRP A 102 1.06 5.68 -3.69
CA TRP A 102 0.13 5.16 -4.68
C TRP A 102 0.83 4.82 -6.00
N HIS A 103 1.62 5.75 -6.54
CA HIS A 103 2.37 5.52 -7.78
C HIS A 103 3.41 4.41 -7.64
N ASP A 104 4.12 4.32 -6.51
CA ASP A 104 5.14 3.29 -6.32
C ASP A 104 4.52 1.89 -6.26
N VAL A 105 3.42 1.72 -5.52
CA VAL A 105 2.69 0.44 -5.45
C VAL A 105 2.09 0.11 -6.82
N ASN A 106 1.46 1.07 -7.49
CA ASN A 106 0.85 0.84 -8.79
C ASN A 106 1.90 0.48 -9.86
N ARG A 107 3.06 1.12 -9.85
CA ARG A 107 4.20 0.78 -10.72
C ARG A 107 4.73 -0.62 -10.45
N LYS A 108 4.75 -1.06 -9.19
CA LYS A 108 5.27 -2.36 -8.76
C LYS A 108 4.22 -3.47 -8.69
N LYS A 109 2.97 -3.21 -9.08
CA LYS A 109 1.85 -4.17 -8.91
C LYS A 109 2.11 -5.52 -9.58
N GLY A 110 2.75 -5.55 -10.75
CA GLY A 110 3.13 -6.78 -11.43
C GLY A 110 4.13 -7.61 -10.63
N SER A 111 5.18 -6.98 -10.11
CA SER A 111 6.16 -7.64 -9.26
C SER A 111 5.57 -8.13 -7.92
N ILE A 112 4.64 -7.36 -7.34
CA ILE A 112 3.91 -7.77 -6.14
C ILE A 112 3.05 -9.00 -6.44
N LYS A 113 2.30 -8.99 -7.56
CA LYS A 113 1.49 -10.12 -8.02
C LYS A 113 2.35 -11.38 -8.18
N ASP A 114 3.46 -11.27 -8.92
CA ASP A 114 4.37 -12.39 -9.14
C ASP A 114 4.95 -12.95 -7.85
N LEU A 115 5.32 -12.08 -6.91
CA LEU A 115 5.84 -12.49 -5.61
C LEU A 115 4.78 -13.24 -4.80
N VAL A 116 3.56 -12.70 -4.72
CA VAL A 116 2.44 -13.32 -3.99
C VAL A 116 2.10 -14.69 -4.58
N ILE A 117 2.03 -14.81 -5.91
CA ILE A 117 1.77 -16.09 -6.58
C ILE A 117 2.88 -17.10 -6.29
N LYS A 118 4.16 -16.69 -6.40
CA LYS A 118 5.29 -17.58 -6.10
C LYS A 118 5.29 -18.04 -4.64
N CYS A 119 5.04 -17.12 -3.70
CA CYS A 119 4.91 -17.46 -2.29
C CYS A 119 3.80 -18.48 -2.06
N HIS A 120 2.63 -18.28 -2.69
CA HIS A 120 1.52 -19.21 -2.57
C HIS A 120 1.82 -20.60 -3.16
N ILE A 121 2.47 -20.66 -4.33
CA ILE A 121 2.91 -21.94 -4.92
C ILE A 121 3.86 -22.65 -3.96
N ILE A 122 4.82 -21.95 -3.37
CA ILE A 122 5.75 -22.53 -2.42
C ILE A 122 5.05 -23.01 -1.14
N GLU A 123 4.11 -22.23 -0.61
CA GLU A 123 3.29 -22.57 0.55
C GLU A 123 2.49 -23.85 0.34
N THR A 124 1.90 -24.05 -0.85
CA THR A 124 1.16 -25.29 -1.16
C THR A 124 2.05 -26.54 -1.14
N TYR A 125 3.35 -26.41 -1.44
CA TYR A 125 4.32 -27.50 -1.27
C TYR A 125 4.69 -27.76 0.19
N PHE A 126 4.79 -26.72 1.02
CA PHE A 126 5.24 -26.85 2.42
C PHE A 126 4.14 -27.14 3.44
N ARG A 127 2.86 -27.14 3.01
CA ARG A 127 1.68 -27.69 3.71
C ARG A 127 1.64 -27.47 5.23
N LYS A 128 1.99 -26.27 5.70
CA LYS A 128 1.95 -25.89 7.13
C LYS A 128 0.71 -25.06 7.45
N ASN A 129 0.23 -25.17 8.68
CA ASN A 129 -1.07 -24.66 9.14
C ASN A 129 -1.04 -23.14 9.35
N GLU A 130 -1.46 -22.36 8.34
CA GLU A 130 -1.28 -20.90 8.25
C GLU A 130 -2.45 -20.03 8.76
N ARG A 131 -3.34 -20.55 9.61
CA ARG A 131 -4.65 -19.89 9.86
C ARG A 131 -4.63 -18.57 10.63
N ASN A 132 -3.53 -18.19 11.30
CA ASN A 132 -3.56 -17.05 12.22
C ASN A 132 -3.19 -15.70 11.57
N ILE A 133 -2.33 -15.68 10.55
CA ILE A 133 -1.74 -14.44 10.02
C ILE A 133 -2.75 -13.66 9.17
N SER A 134 -3.49 -14.35 8.31
CA SER A 134 -4.57 -13.77 7.51
C SER A 134 -5.60 -13.07 8.39
N ARG A 135 -5.97 -13.68 9.52
CA ARG A 135 -6.87 -13.09 10.52
C ARG A 135 -6.29 -11.80 11.09
N ILE A 136 -5.02 -11.79 11.50
CA ILE A 136 -4.36 -10.59 12.04
C ILE A 136 -4.37 -9.45 11.01
N ILE A 137 -3.98 -9.73 9.76
CA ILE A 137 -3.94 -8.72 8.69
C ILE A 137 -5.33 -8.17 8.40
N ASN A 138 -6.36 -9.02 8.37
CA ASN A 138 -7.74 -8.60 8.17
C ASN A 138 -8.27 -7.74 9.35
N VAL A 139 -7.91 -8.06 10.59
CA VAL A 139 -8.23 -7.24 11.76
C VAL A 139 -7.52 -5.89 11.70
N CYS A 140 -6.22 -5.86 11.41
CA CYS A 140 -5.47 -4.61 11.24
C CYS A 140 -6.06 -3.72 10.13
N LEU A 141 -6.47 -4.33 9.02
CA LEU A 141 -7.11 -3.63 7.92
C LEU A 141 -8.48 -3.07 8.31
N ALA A 142 -9.32 -3.89 8.96
CA ALA A 142 -10.62 -3.45 9.46
C ALA A 142 -10.45 -2.27 10.43
N LEU A 143 -9.53 -2.37 11.39
CA LEU A 143 -9.22 -1.28 12.32
C LEU A 143 -8.75 -0.02 11.60
N ALA A 144 -7.85 -0.14 10.63
CA ALA A 144 -7.36 1.02 9.85
C ALA A 144 -8.48 1.73 9.10
N VAL A 145 -9.39 0.97 8.46
CA VAL A 145 -10.54 1.52 7.74
C VAL A 145 -11.54 2.15 8.72
N THR A 146 -11.90 1.43 9.79
CA THR A 146 -12.88 1.88 10.78
C THR A 146 -12.40 3.12 11.53
N ILE A 147 -11.15 3.16 12.01
CA ILE A 147 -10.58 4.32 12.70
C ILE A 147 -10.57 5.54 11.79
N SER A 148 -10.15 5.40 10.53
CA SER A 148 -10.15 6.49 9.56
C SER A 148 -11.57 7.01 9.30
N THR A 149 -12.53 6.10 9.16
CA THR A 149 -13.94 6.44 8.89
C THR A 149 -14.60 7.14 10.09
N ILE A 150 -14.43 6.60 11.29
CA ILE A 150 -14.96 7.20 12.52
C ILE A 150 -14.32 8.57 12.74
N SER A 151 -13.01 8.71 12.52
CA SER A 151 -12.31 9.99 12.65
C SER A 151 -12.83 11.03 11.65
N ALA A 152 -13.09 10.61 10.40
CA ALA A 152 -13.67 11.49 9.39
C ALA A 152 -15.10 11.93 9.74
N LEU A 153 -15.93 11.01 10.26
CA LEU A 153 -17.29 11.33 10.69
C LEU A 153 -17.31 12.27 11.90
N LEU A 154 -16.49 11.99 12.92
CA LEU A 154 -16.34 12.87 14.08
C LEU A 154 -15.81 14.24 13.67
N CYS A 155 -14.81 14.28 12.78
CA CYS A 155 -14.31 15.53 12.22
C CYS A 155 -15.45 16.28 11.50
N SER A 156 -16.19 15.62 10.61
CA SER A 156 -17.33 16.25 9.94
C SER A 156 -18.40 16.78 10.90
N PHE A 157 -18.65 16.08 12.01
CA PHE A 157 -19.61 16.49 13.03
C PHE A 157 -19.09 17.66 13.87
N PHE A 158 -17.82 17.67 14.25
CA PHE A 158 -17.23 18.81 14.96
C PHE A 158 -17.13 20.03 14.04
N MET A 159 -16.83 19.85 12.77
CA MET A 159 -16.71 20.97 11.83
C MET A 159 -18.04 21.65 11.53
N SER A 160 -19.17 20.97 11.70
CA SER A 160 -20.49 21.61 11.63
C SER A 160 -20.79 22.48 12.86
N THR A 161 -20.17 22.18 14.00
CA THR A 161 -20.43 22.85 15.29
C THR A 161 -19.39 23.91 15.67
N TYR A 162 -18.14 23.81 15.19
CA TYR A 162 -17.04 24.71 15.55
C TYR A 162 -16.87 25.94 14.64
N SER A 163 -15.89 26.79 15.00
CA SER A 163 -15.62 28.14 14.50
C SER A 163 -15.46 28.31 12.98
N ILE A 164 -15.59 29.56 12.53
CA ILE A 164 -15.62 29.98 11.12
C ILE A 164 -14.38 29.52 10.35
N GLU A 165 -13.18 29.49 10.96
CA GLU A 165 -11.93 29.10 10.26
C GLU A 165 -12.03 27.71 9.61
N TYR A 166 -12.63 26.78 10.34
CA TYR A 166 -12.79 25.40 9.92
C TYR A 166 -13.86 25.24 8.84
N LYS A 167 -14.92 26.05 8.93
CA LYS A 167 -15.91 26.15 7.85
C LYS A 167 -15.24 26.66 6.59
N ILE A 168 -14.30 27.62 6.66
CA ILE A 168 -13.61 28.17 5.47
C ILE A 168 -12.78 27.10 4.74
N PHE A 169 -11.97 26.30 5.45
CA PHE A 169 -11.13 25.27 4.80
C PHE A 169 -11.95 24.28 3.96
N TYR A 170 -13.07 23.79 4.51
CA TYR A 170 -13.95 22.84 3.81
C TYR A 170 -15.02 23.52 2.93
N SER A 171 -15.05 24.85 2.89
CA SER A 171 -15.95 25.65 2.06
C SER A 171 -15.19 26.48 1.05
N PHE A 172 -14.08 25.94 0.52
CA PHE A 172 -13.29 26.55 -0.56
C PHE A 172 -14.19 27.11 -1.69
N PHE A 173 -15.33 26.48 -1.95
CA PHE A 173 -16.40 27.06 -2.75
C PHE A 173 -17.33 27.92 -1.88
N TRP A 174 -17.38 29.23 -2.16
CA TRP A 174 -18.33 30.18 -1.55
C TRP A 174 -19.78 29.66 -1.53
N LEU A 175 -20.14 28.84 -2.53
CA LEU A 175 -21.42 28.14 -2.65
C LEU A 175 -21.76 27.26 -1.42
N LEU A 176 -20.76 26.76 -0.71
CA LEU A 176 -20.94 25.90 0.47
C LEU A 176 -21.20 26.70 1.74
N LYS A 177 -21.17 28.04 1.74
CA LYS A 177 -21.39 28.86 2.95
C LYS A 177 -22.78 28.65 3.56
N SER A 178 -23.78 28.25 2.77
CA SER A 178 -25.12 27.96 3.28
C SER A 178 -25.14 26.76 4.21
N GLU A 179 -25.99 26.80 5.24
CA GLU A 179 -26.19 25.67 6.18
C GLU A 179 -27.17 24.62 5.64
N ASN A 180 -27.34 24.57 4.31
CA ASN A 180 -28.19 23.60 3.65
C ASN A 180 -27.63 22.18 3.84
N PHE A 181 -28.53 21.19 4.00
CA PHE A 181 -28.17 19.78 4.13
C PHE A 181 -27.22 19.28 3.03
N ILE A 182 -27.43 19.73 1.79
CA ILE A 182 -26.57 19.39 0.65
C ILE A 182 -25.13 19.87 0.88
N CYS A 183 -24.93 21.07 1.41
CA CYS A 183 -23.60 21.61 1.69
C CYS A 183 -22.91 20.84 2.81
N LEU A 184 -23.65 20.43 3.85
CA LEU A 184 -23.13 19.56 4.90
C LEU A 184 -22.69 18.21 4.34
N LEU A 185 -23.51 17.58 3.49
CA LEU A 185 -23.19 16.29 2.87
C LEU A 185 -21.95 16.38 1.97
N VAL A 186 -21.84 17.43 1.14
CA VAL A 186 -20.65 17.65 0.29
C VAL A 186 -19.40 17.84 1.14
N ARG A 187 -19.46 18.63 2.22
CA ARG A 187 -18.34 18.78 3.16
C ARG A 187 -17.94 17.45 3.80
N SER A 188 -18.91 16.66 4.27
CA SER A 188 -18.66 15.33 4.83
C SER A 188 -17.95 14.40 3.83
N LEU A 189 -18.36 14.44 2.55
CA LEU A 189 -17.72 13.66 1.49
C LEU A 189 -16.27 14.11 1.24
N ILE A 190 -16.01 15.42 1.18
CA ILE A 190 -14.65 15.95 1.01
C ILE A 190 -13.76 15.53 2.20
N ILE A 191 -14.27 15.61 3.43
CA ILE A 191 -13.56 15.17 4.64
C ILE A 191 -13.25 13.67 4.54
N LEU A 192 -14.23 12.84 4.19
CA LEU A 192 -14.05 11.40 4.06
C LEU A 192 -12.99 11.05 3.00
N ILE A 193 -13.04 11.70 1.83
CA ILE A 193 -12.06 11.52 0.76
C ILE A 193 -10.66 11.95 1.23
N THR A 194 -10.57 13.09 1.94
CA THR A 194 -9.31 13.59 2.50
C THR A 194 -8.69 12.57 3.45
N TYR A 195 -9.48 12.03 4.40
CA TYR A 195 -9.02 10.99 5.32
C TYR A 195 -8.65 9.70 4.60
N ALA A 196 -9.43 9.28 3.59
CA ALA A 196 -9.12 8.11 2.79
C ALA A 196 -7.74 8.23 2.12
N ILE A 197 -7.40 9.41 1.59
CA ILE A 197 -6.12 9.65 0.90
C ILE A 197 -4.96 9.83 1.87
N LEU A 198 -5.13 10.63 2.93
CA LEU A 198 -4.02 11.01 3.80
C LEU A 198 -3.70 10.00 4.89
N ILE A 199 -4.71 9.24 5.32
CA ILE A 199 -4.61 8.34 6.47
C ILE A 199 -4.81 6.90 6.02
N GLN A 200 -5.94 6.59 5.38
CA GLN A 200 -6.28 5.21 5.05
C GLN A 200 -5.36 4.61 3.99
N LEU A 201 -5.03 5.34 2.91
CA LEU A 201 -4.17 4.84 1.83
C LEU A 201 -2.75 4.50 2.33
N PRO A 202 -2.00 5.37 3.03
CA PRO A 202 -0.71 5.01 3.61
C PRO A 202 -0.79 3.82 4.57
N ALA A 203 -1.83 3.73 5.40
CA ALA A 203 -2.03 2.61 6.31
C ALA A 203 -2.24 1.29 5.54
N VAL A 204 -3.05 1.29 4.48
CA VAL A 204 -3.27 0.11 3.63
C VAL A 204 -2.00 -0.30 2.91
N VAL A 205 -1.21 0.65 2.39
CA VAL A 205 0.10 0.36 1.76
C VAL A 205 1.09 -0.22 2.78
N ALA A 206 1.07 0.27 4.02
CA ALA A 206 1.87 -0.28 5.11
C ALA A 206 1.47 -1.72 5.44
N ILE A 207 0.17 -1.99 5.56
CA ILE A 207 -0.38 -3.34 5.80
C ILE A 207 -0.03 -4.29 4.65
N LEU A 208 -0.13 -3.84 3.40
CA LEU A 208 0.32 -4.61 2.23
C LEU A 208 1.81 -4.97 2.32
N SER A 209 2.64 -3.99 2.66
CA SER A 209 4.09 -4.18 2.79
C SER A 209 4.42 -5.16 3.92
N ALA A 210 3.73 -5.04 5.06
CA ALA A 210 3.86 -5.96 6.19
C ALA A 210 3.38 -7.38 5.84
N ALA A 211 2.27 -7.50 5.11
CA ALA A 211 1.75 -8.79 4.66
C ALA A 211 2.75 -9.52 3.74
N ILE A 212 3.31 -8.81 2.76
CA ILE A 212 4.33 -9.35 1.86
C ILE A 212 5.59 -9.74 2.64
N TYR A 213 6.08 -8.86 3.51
CA TYR A 213 7.27 -9.11 4.32
C TYR A 213 7.10 -10.33 5.21
N TYR A 214 5.97 -10.41 5.91
CA TYR A 214 5.67 -11.54 6.79
C TYR A 214 5.61 -12.84 5.98
N LYS A 215 4.85 -12.87 4.87
CA LYS A 215 4.73 -14.06 4.03
C LYS A 215 6.07 -14.54 3.52
N PHE A 216 6.92 -13.60 3.10
CA PHE A 216 8.24 -13.93 2.63
C PHE A 216 9.15 -14.45 3.77
N SER A 217 9.07 -13.84 4.96
CA SER A 217 9.81 -14.28 6.15
C SER A 217 9.40 -15.68 6.60
N ASP A 218 8.10 -15.99 6.60
CA ASP A 218 7.58 -17.31 6.96
C ASP A 218 8.08 -18.40 6.00
N LEU A 219 8.09 -18.09 4.70
CA LEU A 219 8.62 -18.96 3.66
C LEU A 219 10.10 -19.28 3.88
N LEU A 220 10.91 -18.27 4.22
CA LEU A 220 12.32 -18.48 4.57
C LEU A 220 12.49 -19.30 5.86
N GLY A 221 11.67 -19.06 6.88
CA GLY A 221 11.68 -19.82 8.13
C GLY A 221 11.39 -21.30 7.89
N ASN A 222 10.33 -21.59 7.13
CA ASN A 222 9.99 -22.96 6.74
C ASN A 222 11.10 -23.60 5.91
N LEU A 223 11.74 -22.87 5.00
CA LEU A 223 12.88 -23.40 4.25
C LEU A 223 14.05 -23.77 5.17
N ALA A 224 14.36 -22.92 6.15
CA ALA A 224 15.42 -23.17 7.13
C ALA A 224 15.11 -24.40 8.00
N GLU A 225 13.90 -24.49 8.56
CA GLU A 225 13.47 -25.66 9.34
C GLU A 225 13.56 -26.97 8.55
N ASN A 226 13.18 -26.94 7.27
CA ASN A 226 13.27 -28.14 6.41
C ASN A 226 14.73 -28.53 6.11
N ILE A 227 15.63 -27.55 5.92
CA ILE A 227 17.06 -27.82 5.73
C ILE A 227 17.65 -28.42 7.02
N GLU A 228 17.27 -27.92 8.19
CA GLU A 228 17.69 -28.48 9.47
C GLU A 228 17.14 -29.89 9.69
N GLY A 229 15.85 -30.12 9.41
CA GLY A 229 15.24 -31.46 9.50
C GLY A 229 15.92 -32.49 8.58
N MET A 230 16.29 -32.09 7.37
CA MET A 230 17.06 -32.94 6.44
C MET A 230 18.47 -33.25 6.95
N ARG A 231 19.06 -32.40 7.80
CA ARG A 231 20.38 -32.64 8.39
C ARG A 231 20.34 -33.73 9.47
N TYR A 232 19.20 -33.93 10.12
CA TYR A 232 19.04 -34.91 11.21
C TYR A 232 18.48 -36.26 10.76
N SER A 233 17.76 -36.34 9.63
CA SER A 233 17.42 -37.64 9.00
C SER A 233 18.66 -38.22 8.32
N GLU A 234 18.88 -39.54 8.45
CA GLU A 234 20.02 -40.23 7.82
C GLU A 234 20.20 -39.81 6.35
N PRO A 235 21.44 -39.52 5.93
CA PRO A 235 21.73 -38.84 4.68
C PRO A 235 21.36 -39.73 3.49
N ASN A 236 20.23 -39.40 2.86
CA ASN A 236 20.01 -39.78 1.47
C ASN A 236 20.58 -38.66 0.61
N ASP A 237 21.91 -38.70 0.41
CA ASP A 237 22.74 -37.61 -0.15
C ASP A 237 22.18 -37.02 -1.45
N GLU A 238 21.47 -37.80 -2.26
CA GLU A 238 20.88 -37.33 -3.51
C GLU A 238 19.74 -36.32 -3.32
N ALA A 239 18.88 -36.49 -2.31
CA ALA A 239 17.74 -35.61 -2.08
C ALA A 239 18.20 -34.22 -1.60
N ILE A 240 19.19 -34.18 -0.70
CA ILE A 240 19.81 -32.96 -0.20
C ILE A 240 20.52 -32.21 -1.34
N VAL A 241 21.25 -32.93 -2.20
CA VAL A 241 21.91 -32.35 -3.38
C VAL A 241 20.90 -31.78 -4.38
N ILE A 242 19.75 -32.42 -4.59
CA ILE A 242 18.70 -31.91 -5.50
C ILE A 242 18.06 -30.63 -4.94
N VAL A 243 17.75 -30.59 -3.63
CA VAL A 243 17.18 -29.40 -2.97
C VAL A 243 18.20 -28.25 -2.96
N MET A 244 19.46 -28.52 -2.59
CA MET A 244 20.53 -27.52 -2.65
C MET A 244 20.81 -27.05 -4.07
N LYS A 245 20.78 -27.93 -5.09
CA LYS A 245 20.91 -27.53 -6.50
C LYS A 245 19.75 -26.65 -6.95
N ARG A 246 18.51 -26.92 -6.52
CA ARG A 246 17.35 -26.07 -6.85
C ARG A 246 17.43 -24.70 -6.17
N ILE A 247 17.81 -24.64 -4.90
CA ILE A 247 18.00 -23.38 -4.17
C ILE A 247 19.15 -22.57 -4.79
N SER A 248 20.30 -23.21 -5.02
CA SER A 248 21.46 -22.59 -5.66
C SER A 248 21.15 -22.12 -7.07
N SER A 249 20.39 -22.89 -7.85
CA SER A 249 19.92 -22.49 -9.18
C SER A 249 19.01 -21.25 -9.13
N GLN A 250 18.08 -21.16 -8.17
CA GLN A 250 17.20 -20.00 -8.04
C GLN A 250 17.97 -18.75 -7.59
N ILE A 251 18.88 -18.89 -6.61
CA ILE A 251 19.79 -17.81 -6.19
C ILE A 251 20.65 -17.35 -7.36
N HIS A 252 21.18 -18.29 -8.15
CA HIS A 252 21.99 -17.98 -9.32
C HIS A 252 21.17 -17.27 -10.41
N ARG A 253 19.94 -17.71 -10.70
CA ARG A 253 19.06 -17.01 -11.66
C ARG A 253 18.76 -15.58 -11.24
N ILE A 254 18.46 -15.35 -9.95
CA ILE A 254 18.23 -14.00 -9.41
C ILE A 254 19.50 -13.14 -9.58
N ARG A 255 20.67 -13.70 -9.27
CA ARG A 255 21.96 -13.02 -9.42
C ARG A 255 22.29 -12.71 -10.88
N THR A 256 22.02 -13.63 -11.79
CA THR A 256 22.24 -13.48 -13.24
C THR A 256 21.29 -12.44 -13.83
N SER A 257 20.01 -12.44 -13.44
CA SER A 257 19.07 -11.38 -13.85
C SER A 257 19.49 -10.01 -13.35
N LEU A 258 19.97 -9.91 -12.10
CA LEU A 258 20.56 -8.67 -11.57
C LEU A 258 21.82 -8.25 -12.34
N HIS A 259 22.69 -9.18 -12.70
CA HIS A 259 23.88 -8.91 -13.52
C HIS A 259 23.53 -8.48 -14.94
N LEU A 260 22.54 -9.08 -15.59
CA LEU A 260 22.10 -8.67 -16.94
C LEU A 260 21.49 -7.26 -16.92
N ILE A 261 20.72 -6.93 -15.88
CA ILE A 261 20.22 -5.56 -15.67
C ILE A 261 21.39 -4.60 -15.42
N TYR A 262 22.40 -5.00 -14.64
CA TYR A 262 23.61 -4.22 -14.41
C TYR A 262 24.41 -3.97 -15.70
N TYR A 263 24.60 -4.99 -16.53
CA TYR A 263 25.30 -4.87 -17.82
C TYR A 263 24.51 -4.05 -18.83
N ALA A 264 23.20 -4.26 -18.94
CA ALA A 264 22.33 -3.46 -19.81
C ALA A 264 22.33 -1.97 -19.41
N LEU A 265 22.37 -1.67 -18.11
CA LEU A 265 22.53 -0.31 -17.59
C LEU A 265 23.96 0.23 -17.75
N GLY A 266 24.96 -0.64 -17.84
CA GLY A 266 26.37 -0.31 -18.04
C GLY A 266 26.74 0.08 -19.46
N TYR A 267 25.84 -0.11 -20.41
CA TYR A 267 26.00 0.39 -21.78
C TYR A 267 25.53 1.86 -21.94
N ASP A 268 24.80 2.39 -20.94
CA ASP A 268 24.19 3.73 -20.90
C ASP A 268 24.79 4.57 -19.73
N MET A 269 26.13 4.55 -19.63
CA MET A 269 26.88 4.95 -18.43
C MET A 269 26.87 6.45 -18.13
N GLU A 270 26.61 7.29 -19.13
CA GLU A 270 26.71 8.74 -18.96
C GLU A 270 25.45 9.33 -18.29
N ASN A 271 24.28 8.70 -18.46
CA ASN A 271 23.02 9.22 -17.93
C ASN A 271 22.58 8.62 -16.58
N LYS A 272 23.16 7.49 -16.13
CA LYS A 272 22.59 6.67 -15.02
C LYS A 272 23.54 6.38 -13.86
N ARG A 273 24.51 7.26 -13.60
CA ARG A 273 25.51 7.13 -12.52
C ARG A 273 24.90 6.90 -11.12
N LYS A 274 23.76 7.53 -10.81
CA LYS A 274 23.03 7.32 -9.54
C LYS A 274 22.39 5.93 -9.45
N THR A 275 21.82 5.44 -10.54
CA THR A 275 21.19 4.12 -10.65
C THR A 275 22.23 3.00 -10.51
N MET A 276 23.41 3.19 -11.11
CA MET A 276 24.52 2.25 -11.01
C MET A 276 25.07 2.16 -9.57
N LYS A 277 25.15 3.29 -8.86
CA LYS A 277 25.57 3.34 -7.44
C LYS A 277 24.55 2.64 -6.53
N LEU A 278 23.25 2.78 -6.81
CA LEU A 278 22.18 2.08 -6.10
C LEU A 278 22.23 0.57 -6.33
N LEU A 279 22.43 0.14 -7.58
CA LEU A 279 22.49 -1.28 -7.97
C LEU A 279 23.71 -1.98 -7.35
N LYS A 280 24.86 -1.30 -7.30
CA LYS A 280 26.09 -1.77 -6.64
C LYS A 280 25.94 -1.89 -5.12
N ASN A 281 25.10 -1.04 -4.51
CA ASN A 281 24.73 -1.14 -3.10
C ASN A 281 23.73 -2.28 -2.85
N ILE A 282 22.72 -2.48 -3.70
CA ILE A 282 21.77 -3.61 -3.61
C ILE A 282 22.49 -4.96 -3.74
N MET A 283 23.49 -5.05 -4.62
CA MET A 283 24.34 -6.25 -4.74
C MET A 283 25.24 -6.50 -3.50
N LYS A 284 25.35 -5.54 -2.58
CA LYS A 284 26.12 -5.63 -1.34
C LYS A 284 25.26 -5.72 -0.07
N VAL A 285 23.93 -5.63 -0.17
CA VAL A 285 23.04 -5.45 0.99
C VAL A 285 22.09 -6.64 1.14
N ASP A 286 22.07 -7.23 2.34
CA ASP A 286 21.05 -8.19 2.78
C ASP A 286 19.65 -7.55 2.74
N PHE A 287 18.66 -8.30 2.21
CA PHE A 287 17.22 -8.01 2.01
C PHE A 287 16.77 -6.55 1.73
N PRO A 288 15.96 -6.30 0.68
CA PRO A 288 15.67 -4.95 0.21
C PRO A 288 14.84 -4.17 1.24
N GLN A 289 15.43 -3.07 1.72
CA GLN A 289 14.71 -2.07 2.49
C GLN A 289 13.78 -1.29 1.55
N MET A 290 12.49 -1.17 1.88
CA MET A 290 11.58 -0.31 1.12
C MET A 290 11.99 1.15 1.33
N THR A 291 12.28 1.87 0.25
CA THR A 291 12.62 3.30 0.29
C THR A 291 11.64 4.11 -0.54
N ALA A 292 11.04 5.17 0.03
CA ALA A 292 10.28 6.17 -0.72
C ALA A 292 11.24 7.02 -1.55
N LEU A 293 11.19 6.87 -2.88
CA LEU A 293 11.98 7.64 -3.87
C LEU A 293 13.51 7.65 -3.64
N GLY A 294 14.05 6.67 -2.91
CA GLY A 294 15.48 6.62 -2.57
C GLY A 294 15.95 7.67 -1.55
N VAL A 295 15.03 8.44 -0.96
CA VAL A 295 15.32 9.47 0.03
C VAL A 295 15.06 8.98 1.45
N LEU A 296 14.01 8.17 1.64
CA LEU A 296 13.56 7.76 2.97
C LEU A 296 13.32 6.26 3.04
N THR A 297 14.08 5.56 3.89
CA THR A 297 13.83 4.15 4.18
C THR A 297 12.56 4.02 5.01
N ILE A 298 11.52 3.45 4.41
CA ILE A 298 10.22 3.19 5.02
C ILE A 298 10.40 2.00 5.98
N LYS A 299 10.86 2.29 7.20
CA LYS A 299 10.73 1.34 8.30
C LYS A 299 9.25 1.33 8.75
N PRO A 300 8.66 0.17 9.10
CA PRO A 300 7.31 0.13 9.67
C PRO A 300 7.16 1.07 10.89
N VAL A 301 8.21 1.18 11.71
CA VAL A 301 8.32 2.15 12.82
C VAL A 301 8.20 3.59 12.34
N LEU A 302 8.74 3.92 11.16
CA LEU A 302 8.66 5.27 10.61
C LEU A 302 7.23 5.61 10.22
N ILE A 303 6.52 4.72 9.51
CA ILE A 303 5.10 4.90 9.17
C ILE A 303 4.27 5.04 10.45
N LEU A 304 4.48 4.16 11.43
CA LEU A 304 3.77 4.21 12.70
C LEU A 304 4.08 5.51 13.46
N SER A 305 5.32 6.00 13.39
CA SER A 305 5.73 7.26 13.99
C SER A 305 5.16 8.48 13.28
N THR A 306 5.05 8.48 11.94
CA THR A 306 4.39 9.57 11.19
C THR A 306 2.89 9.56 11.43
N PHE A 307 2.28 8.37 11.51
CA PHE A 307 0.87 8.23 11.87
C PHE A 307 0.61 8.70 13.30
N GLY A 308 1.46 8.25 14.23
CA GLY A 308 1.48 8.70 15.61
C GLY A 308 1.65 10.21 15.69
N SER A 309 2.61 10.80 14.98
CA SER A 309 2.84 12.24 15.00
C SER A 309 1.68 13.02 14.41
N VAL A 310 1.09 12.60 13.28
CA VAL A 310 -0.08 13.27 12.69
C VAL A 310 -1.27 13.23 13.66
N LEU A 311 -1.47 12.10 14.34
CA LEU A 311 -2.55 11.94 15.31
C LEU A 311 -2.28 12.75 16.59
N THR A 312 -1.05 12.73 17.11
CA THR A 312 -0.63 13.54 18.26
C THR A 312 -0.72 15.03 17.97
N TYR A 313 -0.26 15.51 16.81
CA TYR A 313 -0.38 16.92 16.42
C TYR A 313 -1.85 17.31 16.17
N GLY A 314 -2.65 16.44 15.54
CA GLY A 314 -4.08 16.66 15.39
C GLY A 314 -4.79 16.84 16.73
N LEU A 315 -4.47 15.99 17.72
CA LEU A 315 -5.00 16.09 19.07
C LEU A 315 -4.45 17.31 19.83
N LEU A 316 -3.18 17.68 19.64
CA LEU A 316 -2.57 18.84 20.27
C LEU A 316 -3.23 20.15 19.79
N VAL A 317 -3.50 20.27 18.50
CA VAL A 317 -4.19 21.42 17.92
C VAL A 317 -5.62 21.54 18.48
N LEU A 318 -6.32 20.42 18.63
CA LEU A 318 -7.64 20.38 19.28
C LEU A 318 -7.58 20.77 20.77
N SER A 319 -6.49 20.42 21.46
CA SER A 319 -6.30 20.77 22.88
C SER A 319 -5.97 22.25 23.09
N ILE A 320 -5.16 22.86 22.22
CA ILE A 320 -4.77 24.28 22.34
C ILE A 320 -5.99 25.19 22.11
N LYS A 321 -6.91 24.79 21.23
CA LYS A 321 -8.13 25.55 20.95
C LYS A 321 -9.15 25.55 22.09
N LYS A 322 -9.03 24.65 23.07
CA LYS A 322 -9.94 24.58 24.22
C LYS A 322 -9.59 25.56 25.34
N ASN A 323 -8.38 26.12 25.32
CA ASN A 323 -7.84 26.99 26.38
C ASN A 323 -7.74 28.48 25.99
N ASN A 324 -8.22 28.85 24.80
CA ASN A 324 -8.46 30.22 24.37
C ASN A 324 -9.95 30.41 24.12
#